data_AF-A0AAE3C4V2-F1
#
_entry.id   AF-A0AAE3C4V2-F1
#
_cell.length_a   1.000
_cell.length_b   1.000
_cell.length_c   1.000
_cell.angle_alpha   90.00
_cell.angle_beta   90.00
_cell.angle_gamma   90.00
#
_symmetry.space_group_name_H-M   'P 1'
#
loop_
_entity.id
_entity.type
_entity.pdbx_description
1 polymer ?
#
loop_
_entity_poly.entity_id
_entity_poly.type
_entity_poly.pdbx_seq_one_letter_code
_entity_poly.pdbx_strand_id
1 'polypeptide(L)'
;MSVKSVKDVKVYSCEPGHIRRCWYKVFPYDAVAEELRRGREVLVEGISRQLAHYACQKLSKMLGVKVRYARGELDTPSLRVSGYAFFVEEDSDSAK
;
A
#
# COMPACT_ATOMS: atom_id res chain seq x y z
N MET A 1 33.55 2.77 11.61
CA MET A 1 32.63 1.70 11.20
C MET A 1 33.18 0.39 11.73
N SER A 2 32.39 -0.37 12.49
CA SER A 2 32.84 -1.65 13.03
C SER A 2 31.93 -2.75 12.48
N VAL A 3 32.52 -3.84 12.00
CA VAL A 3 31.81 -4.97 11.38
C VAL A 3 32.06 -6.20 12.23
N LYS A 4 30.99 -6.82 12.73
CA LYS A 4 31.05 -8.15 13.35
C LYS A 4 30.33 -9.13 12.42
N SER A 5 31.01 -10.23 12.10
CA SER A 5 30.51 -11.27 11.21
C SER A 5 30.16 -12.50 12.06
N VAL A 6 28.92 -12.97 11.97
CA VAL A 6 28.48 -14.25 12.56
C VAL A 6 27.61 -14.95 11.52
N LYS A 7 28.01 -16.18 11.12
CA LYS A 7 27.25 -17.09 10.24
C LYS A 7 26.57 -16.39 9.04
N ASP A 8 27.38 -15.94 8.08
CA ASP A 8 26.95 -15.35 6.79
C ASP A 8 26.09 -14.08 6.82
N VAL A 9 25.83 -13.51 8.00
CA VAL A 9 25.14 -12.23 8.13
C VAL A 9 26.15 -11.14 8.49
N LYS A 10 26.34 -10.17 7.58
CA LYS A 10 27.15 -8.98 7.83
C LYS A 10 26.30 -7.92 8.52
N VAL A 11 26.63 -7.62 9.76
CA VAL A 11 25.98 -6.56 10.54
C VAL A 11 26.85 -5.32 10.53
N TYR A 12 26.28 -4.21 10.07
CA TYR A 12 26.95 -2.90 10.01
C TYR A 12 26.35 -1.95 11.04
N SER A 13 27.19 -1.27 11.81
CA SER A 13 26.80 -0.19 12.71
C SER A 13 27.41 1.14 12.28
N CYS A 14 26.62 2.20 12.34
CA CYS A 14 27.05 3.58 12.11
C CYS A 14 26.47 4.51 13.18
N GLU A 15 27.01 5.73 13.28
CA GLU A 15 26.52 6.74 14.21
C GLU A 15 25.04 7.12 13.94
N PRO A 16 24.28 7.51 14.98
CA PRO A 16 22.89 7.91 14.84
C PRO A 16 22.76 9.07 13.84
N GLY A 17 21.97 8.88 12.78
CA GLY A 17 21.73 9.91 11.74
C GLY A 17 22.29 9.60 10.35
N HIS A 18 23.17 8.59 10.20
CA HIS A 18 23.79 8.24 8.90
C HIS A 18 23.12 7.09 8.13
N ILE A 19 22.03 6.49 8.64
CA ILE A 19 21.24 5.50 7.87
C ILE A 19 20.12 6.23 7.11
N ARG A 20 20.31 6.49 5.81
CA ARG A 20 19.23 6.96 4.93
C ARG A 20 18.35 5.78 4.51
N ARG A 21 17.16 5.64 5.12
CA ARG A 21 16.15 4.62 4.80
C ARG A 21 15.07 5.18 3.86
N CYS A 22 15.33 5.28 2.55
CA CYS A 22 14.31 5.80 1.62
C CYS A 22 14.29 5.05 0.28
N TRP A 23 13.53 3.96 0.15
CA TRP A 23 13.32 3.30 -1.16
C TRP A 23 11.91 2.70 -1.34
N TYR A 24 10.89 3.25 -0.68
CA TYR A 24 9.49 2.89 -0.99
C TYR A 24 8.65 4.16 -0.99
N LYS A 25 7.90 4.42 -2.08
CA LYS A 25 6.78 5.36 -2.06
C LYS A 25 5.92 4.97 -0.85
N VAL A 26 5.81 5.86 0.13
CA VAL A 26 5.00 5.60 1.32
C VAL A 26 3.56 5.47 0.85
N PHE A 27 2.96 4.29 1.05
CA PHE A 27 1.56 4.09 0.75
C PHE A 27 0.73 4.93 1.74
N PRO A 28 -0.15 5.84 1.26
CA PRO A 28 -0.87 6.77 2.12
C PRO A 28 -2.09 6.07 2.75
N TYR A 29 -1.84 5.20 3.73
CA TYR A 29 -2.85 4.34 4.34
C TYR A 29 -4.08 5.10 4.86
N ASP A 30 -3.87 6.20 5.58
CA ASP A 30 -4.96 6.94 6.21
C ASP A 30 -5.87 7.60 5.18
N ALA A 31 -5.28 8.22 4.15
CA ALA A 31 -6.04 8.85 3.06
C ALA A 31 -6.83 7.81 2.24
N VAL A 32 -6.21 6.67 1.91
CA VAL A 32 -6.90 5.60 1.20
C VAL A 32 -8.03 5.01 2.07
N ALA A 33 -7.77 4.79 3.36
CA ALA A 33 -8.78 4.29 4.28
C ALA A 33 -9.98 5.24 4.43
N GLU A 34 -9.75 6.55 4.47
CA GLU A 34 -10.83 7.55 4.56
C GLU A 34 -11.73 7.54 3.31
N GLU A 35 -11.14 7.51 2.11
CA GLU A 35 -11.93 7.43 0.87
C GLU A 35 -12.68 6.09 0.76
N LEU A 36 -12.07 4.97 1.18
CA LEU A 36 -12.75 3.68 1.23
C LEU A 36 -13.92 3.67 2.23
N ARG A 37 -13.81 4.35 3.38
CA ARG A 37 -14.94 4.51 4.33
C ARG A 37 -16.10 5.30 3.73
N ARG A 38 -15.82 6.19 2.79
CA ARG A 38 -16.83 6.95 2.04
C ARG A 38 -17.46 6.13 0.91
N GLY A 39 -17.09 4.85 0.76
CA GLY A 39 -17.57 3.97 -0.31
C GLY A 39 -16.97 4.28 -1.69
N ARG A 40 -15.83 4.96 -1.75
CA ARG A 40 -15.16 5.32 -3.00
C ARG A 40 -14.04 4.36 -3.34
N GLU A 41 -13.81 4.16 -4.62
CA GLU A 41 -12.64 3.45 -5.12
C GLU A 41 -11.44 4.38 -5.23
N VAL A 42 -10.25 3.89 -4.89
CA VAL A 42 -9.01 4.69 -4.89
C VAL A 42 -7.97 4.05 -5.79
N LEU A 43 -7.54 4.78 -6.83
CA LEU A 43 -6.42 4.37 -7.68
C LEU A 43 -5.09 4.89 -7.10
N VAL A 44 -4.13 3.97 -6.91
CA VAL A 44 -2.77 4.31 -6.46
C VAL A 44 -1.75 3.93 -7.53
N GLU A 45 -1.02 4.93 -8.02
CA GLU A 45 0.02 4.77 -9.05
C GLU A 45 1.40 4.44 -8.46
N GLY A 46 2.17 3.65 -9.22
CA GLY A 46 3.60 3.48 -8.98
C GLY A 46 3.92 2.64 -7.75
N ILE A 47 3.00 1.76 -7.35
CA ILE A 47 3.22 0.75 -6.32
C ILE A 47 3.41 -0.63 -6.95
N SER A 48 4.24 -1.47 -6.34
CA SER A 48 4.41 -2.84 -6.77
C SER A 48 3.21 -3.70 -6.40
N ARG A 49 3.01 -4.82 -7.11
CA ARG A 49 1.97 -5.81 -6.76
C ARG A 49 2.08 -6.30 -5.31
N GLN A 50 3.30 -6.48 -4.81
CA GLN A 50 3.55 -6.90 -3.44
C GLN A 50 3.11 -5.83 -2.44
N LEU A 51 3.44 -4.56 -2.70
CA LEU A 51 3.00 -3.44 -1.87
C LEU A 51 1.47 -3.31 -1.91
N ALA A 52 0.85 -3.49 -3.07
CA ALA A 52 -0.61 -3.47 -3.19
C ALA A 52 -1.27 -4.61 -2.38
N HIS A 53 -0.70 -5.82 -2.43
CA HIS A 53 -1.16 -6.96 -1.63
C HIS A 53 -1.08 -6.67 -0.13
N TYR A 54 0.09 -6.21 0.33
CA TYR A 54 0.29 -5.85 1.73
C TYR A 54 -0.63 -4.72 2.16
N ALA A 55 -0.80 -3.71 1.30
CA ALA A 55 -1.67 -2.58 1.59
C ALA A 55 -3.13 -3.01 1.72
N CYS A 56 -3.61 -3.87 0.82
CA CYS A 56 -4.95 -4.45 0.87
C CYS A 56 -5.23 -5.19 2.19
N GLN A 57 -4.30 -6.03 2.65
CA GLN A 57 -4.45 -6.75 3.91
C GLN A 57 -4.50 -5.79 5.11
N LYS A 58 -3.64 -4.77 5.11
CA LYS A 58 -3.60 -3.77 6.17
C LYS A 58 -4.86 -2.90 6.19
N LEU A 59 -5.31 -2.44 5.02
CA LEU A 59 -6.55 -1.67 4.87
C LEU A 59 -7.77 -2.48 5.34
N SER A 60 -7.86 -3.76 4.98
CA SER A 60 -8.95 -4.63 5.45
C SER A 60 -8.99 -4.71 6.98
N LYS A 61 -7.83 -4.87 7.62
CA LYS A 61 -7.71 -4.88 9.08
C LYS A 61 -8.07 -3.53 9.71
N MET A 62 -7.66 -2.41 9.09
CA MET A 62 -7.93 -1.06 9.59
C MET A 62 -9.41 -0.66 9.48
N LEU A 63 -10.10 -1.15 8.45
CA LEU A 63 -11.49 -0.80 8.18
C LEU A 63 -12.49 -1.80 8.77
N GLY A 64 -12.05 -3.00 9.14
CA GLY A 64 -12.94 -4.06 9.61
C GLY A 64 -13.83 -4.66 8.52
N VAL A 65 -13.58 -4.30 7.25
CA VAL A 65 -14.30 -4.80 6.07
C VAL A 65 -13.30 -5.36 5.07
N LYS A 66 -13.78 -6.21 4.17
CA LYS A 66 -12.92 -6.83 3.16
C LYS A 66 -12.60 -5.82 2.06
N VAL A 67 -11.33 -5.43 1.96
CA VAL A 67 -10.83 -4.62 0.86
C VAL A 67 -10.26 -5.55 -0.20
N ARG A 68 -10.50 -5.23 -1.47
CA ARG A 68 -9.84 -5.87 -2.60
C ARG A 68 -9.03 -4.85 -3.38
N TYR A 69 -8.13 -5.37 -4.22
CA TYR A 69 -7.38 -4.55 -5.15
C TYR A 69 -7.31 -5.22 -6.51
N ALA A 70 -7.33 -4.40 -7.56
CA ALA A 70 -7.21 -4.83 -8.95
C ALA A 70 -6.31 -3.86 -9.72
N ARG A 71 -5.74 -4.31 -10.84
CA ARG A 71 -5.05 -3.39 -11.74
C ARG A 71 -6.11 -2.52 -12.42
N GLY A 72 -5.93 -1.21 -12.39
CA GLY A 72 -6.88 -0.25 -12.92
C GLY A 72 -6.19 0.86 -13.72
N GLU A 73 -6.95 1.48 -14.59
CA GLU A 73 -6.57 2.69 -15.31
C GLU A 73 -7.64 3.75 -15.05
N LEU A 74 -7.21 4.96 -14.68
CA LEU A 74 -8.07 6.13 -14.64
C LEU A 74 -7.82 6.89 -15.93
N ASP A 75 -8.82 6.89 -16.81
CA ASP A 75 -8.80 7.61 -18.06
C ASP A 75 -9.74 8.81 -17.96
N THR A 76 -9.16 10.00 -17.83
CA THR A 76 -9.89 11.26 -17.83
C THR A 76 -9.34 12.14 -18.96
N PRO A 77 -10.14 13.08 -19.49
CA PRO A 77 -9.72 13.93 -20.62
C PRO A 77 -8.40 14.68 -20.39
N SER A 78 -8.00 14.88 -19.14
CA SER A 78 -6.82 15.64 -18.74
C SER A 78 -5.69 14.77 -18.17
N LEU A 79 -5.94 13.49 -17.90
CA LEU A 79 -4.99 12.64 -17.19
C LEU A 79 -5.28 11.16 -17.43
N ARG A 80 -4.23 10.42 -17.82
CA ARG A 80 -4.24 8.96 -17.89
C ARG A 80 -3.27 8.39 -16.88
N VAL A 81 -3.80 7.68 -15.88
CA VAL A 81 -3.01 7.08 -14.80
C VAL A 81 -3.25 5.59 -14.75
N SER A 82 -2.18 4.80 -14.63
CA SER A 82 -2.29 3.35 -14.44
C SER A 82 -1.78 2.96 -13.06
N GLY A 83 -2.44 2.02 -12.41
CA GLY A 83 -2.08 1.65 -11.03
C GLY A 83 -2.87 0.47 -10.49
N TYR A 84 -2.96 0.43 -9.16
CA TYR A 84 -3.81 -0.51 -8.46
C TYR A 84 -4.96 0.24 -7.81
N ALA A 85 -6.18 -0.15 -8.19
CA ALA A 85 -7.41 0.34 -7.58
C ALA A 85 -7.73 -0.49 -6.34
N PHE A 86 -8.10 0.19 -5.26
CA PHE A 86 -8.58 -0.41 -4.02
C PHE A 86 -10.05 -0.07 -3.85
N PHE A 87 -10.83 -1.07 -3.43
CA PHE A 87 -12.27 -0.93 -3.25
C PHE A 87 -12.73 -1.88 -2.14
N VAL A 88 -13.82 -1.51 -1.45
CA VAL A 88 -14.46 -2.38 -0.47
C VAL A 88 -15.32 -3.39 -1.22
N GLU A 89 -15.19 -4.66 -0.87
CA GLU A 89 -16.12 -5.68 -1.33
C GLU A 89 -17.40 -5.51 -0.52
N GLU A 90 -18.42 -4.91 -1.11
CA GLU A 90 -19.76 -4.94 -0.54
C GLU A 90 -20.26 -6.38 -0.60
N ASP A 91 -20.48 -6.99 0.57
CA ASP A 91 -21.25 -8.23 0.66
C ASP A 91 -22.63 -7.92 0.06
N SER A 92 -22.83 -8.40 -1.17
CA SER A 92 -24.11 -8.39 -1.86
C SER A 92 -25.05 -9.38 -1.16
N ASP A 93 -25.43 -9.09 0.08
CA ASP A 93 -26.36 -9.88 0.89
C ASP A 93 -27.40 -8.97 1.57
N SER A 94 -27.95 -8.05 0.79
CA SER A 94 -29.14 -7.26 1.16
C SER A 94 -30.08 -7.05 -0.02
N ALA A 95 -30.17 -8.04 -0.91
CA ALA A 95 -31.36 -8.26 -1.72
C ALA A 95 -32.14 -9.42 -1.08
N LYS A 96 -32.83 -9.09 0.01
CA LYS A 96 -33.83 -9.95 0.64
C LYS A 96 -35.15 -9.86 -0.14
#